data_AF-A0A7K3DND8-F1
#
_entry.id   AF-A0A7K3DND8-F1
#
_cell.length_a   1.000
_cell.length_b   1.000
_cell.length_c   1.000
_cell.angle_alpha   90.00
_cell.angle_beta   90.00
_cell.angle_gamma   90.00
#
_symmetry.space_group_name_H-M   'P 1'
#
loop_
_entity.id
_entity.type
_entity.pdbx_description
1 polymer ?
#
loop_
_entity_poly.entity_id
_entity_poly.type
_entity_poly.pdbx_seq_one_letter_code
_entity_poly.pdbx_strand_id
1 'polypeptide(L)'
;MTAPEPAPRRSAARSREALLHAATELFSERGYDRTTIREIGERAGVDPALIARYFGSKPQLYVAVLRAEHGDTAPDDLLTEPRLRDVAARAQLRGPVPLLRVAVQPLSDPAAQDATREALADRLVEPLRARFAREGRDRPGLRADVLVAAVAGVLLARHSGAFDDLADAEVDEVVDVFLEMFGSG
;
A
#
# COMPACT_ATOMS: atom_id res chain seq x y z
N MET A 1 47.05 5.16 4.69
CA MET A 1 45.97 6.15 4.82
C MET A 1 44.65 5.38 4.83
N THR A 2 44.24 4.93 6.02
CA THR A 2 43.06 4.07 6.22
C THR A 2 41.81 4.96 6.19
N ALA A 3 40.87 4.65 5.31
CA ALA A 3 39.61 5.39 5.22
C ALA A 3 38.82 5.26 6.54
N PRO A 4 38.14 6.32 7.01
CA PRO A 4 37.39 6.27 8.25
C PRO A 4 36.23 5.29 8.12
N GLU A 5 36.12 4.39 9.09
CA GLU A 5 35.03 3.42 9.22
C GLU A 5 33.68 4.17 9.26
N PRO A 6 32.69 3.80 8.44
CA PRO A 6 31.45 4.56 8.35
C PRO A 6 30.71 4.56 9.68
N ALA A 7 30.32 5.75 10.15
CA ALA A 7 29.62 5.93 11.44
C ALA A 7 28.42 4.96 11.59
N PRO A 8 28.21 4.35 12.77
CA PRO A 8 27.24 3.26 12.99
C PRO A 8 25.81 3.54 12.48
N ARG A 9 25.35 4.80 12.60
CA ARG A 9 24.02 5.24 12.15
C ARG A 9 23.87 5.21 10.62
N ARG A 10 24.94 5.54 9.88
CA ARG A 10 24.96 5.55 8.41
C ARG A 10 25.05 4.13 7.83
N SER A 11 25.60 3.19 8.60
CA SER A 11 25.59 1.77 8.25
C SER A 11 24.18 1.18 8.44
N ALA A 12 23.56 1.45 9.59
CA ALA A 12 22.21 0.95 9.90
C ALA A 12 21.13 1.40 8.91
N ALA A 13 21.15 2.68 8.48
CA ALA A 13 20.21 3.19 7.48
C ALA A 13 20.37 2.47 6.12
N ARG A 14 21.63 2.24 5.69
CA ARG A 14 21.94 1.52 4.44
C ARG A 14 21.49 0.06 4.50
N SER A 15 21.72 -0.64 5.61
CA SER A 15 21.25 -2.02 5.77
C SER A 15 19.71 -2.10 5.72
N ARG A 16 19.02 -1.15 6.35
CA ARG A 16 17.55 -1.09 6.32
C ARG A 16 17.03 -0.86 4.89
N GLU A 17 17.60 0.08 4.14
CA GLU A 17 17.23 0.32 2.73
C GLU A 17 17.53 -0.89 1.85
N ALA A 18 18.70 -1.52 2.00
CA ALA A 18 19.09 -2.70 1.22
C ALA A 18 18.09 -3.87 1.42
N LEU A 19 17.66 -4.10 2.67
CA LEU A 19 16.64 -5.10 2.98
C LEU A 19 15.28 -4.77 2.37
N LEU A 20 14.85 -3.50 2.45
CA LEU A 20 13.58 -3.06 1.88
C LEU A 20 13.57 -3.23 0.35
N HIS A 21 14.67 -2.85 -0.32
CA HIS A 21 14.83 -3.00 -1.77
C HIS A 21 14.81 -4.48 -2.18
N ALA A 22 15.63 -5.32 -1.54
CA ALA A 22 15.68 -6.75 -1.82
C ALA A 22 14.32 -7.44 -1.59
N ALA A 23 13.61 -7.07 -0.52
CA ALA A 23 12.27 -7.56 -0.26
C ALA A 23 11.27 -7.13 -1.34
N THR A 24 11.35 -5.88 -1.80
CA THR A 24 10.49 -5.35 -2.88
C THR A 24 10.64 -6.17 -4.16
N GLU A 25 11.89 -6.43 -4.57
CA GLU A 25 12.16 -7.26 -5.75
C GLU A 25 11.64 -8.69 -5.58
N LEU A 26 12.00 -9.36 -4.48
CA LEU A 26 11.65 -10.76 -4.26
C LEU A 26 10.14 -10.98 -4.13
N PHE A 27 9.45 -10.11 -3.39
CA PHE A 27 7.98 -10.18 -3.28
C PHE A 27 7.30 -9.92 -4.62
N SER A 28 7.84 -9.03 -5.46
CA SER A 28 7.31 -8.77 -6.80
C SER A 28 7.55 -9.93 -7.77
N GLU A 29 8.75 -10.53 -7.74
CA GLU A 29 9.14 -11.66 -8.59
C GLU A 29 8.37 -12.95 -8.26
N ARG A 30 8.19 -13.25 -6.96
CA ARG A 30 7.80 -14.59 -6.50
C ARG A 30 6.55 -14.60 -5.65
N GLY A 31 6.12 -13.46 -5.15
CA GLY A 31 5.05 -13.33 -4.16
C GLY A 31 5.55 -13.50 -2.72
N TYR A 32 4.72 -13.09 -1.77
CA TYR A 32 5.00 -13.15 -0.32
C TYR A 32 5.27 -14.58 0.15
N ASP A 33 4.39 -15.54 -0.18
CA ASP A 33 4.44 -16.90 0.37
C ASP A 33 5.73 -17.64 -0.02
N ARG A 34 6.22 -17.44 -1.24
CA ARG A 34 7.43 -18.11 -1.78
C ARG A 34 8.75 -17.43 -1.43
N THR A 35 8.72 -16.32 -0.70
CA THR A 35 9.92 -15.55 -0.35
C THR A 35 10.30 -15.78 1.11
N THR A 36 11.57 -16.06 1.41
CA THR A 36 12.05 -16.27 2.79
C THR A 36 12.91 -15.10 3.30
N ILE A 37 12.97 -14.92 4.62
CA ILE A 37 13.85 -13.92 5.26
C ILE A 37 15.32 -14.14 4.88
N ARG A 38 15.74 -15.41 4.73
CA ARG A 38 17.11 -15.77 4.36
C ARG A 38 17.44 -15.27 2.95
N GLU A 39 16.58 -15.54 1.97
CA GLU A 39 16.76 -15.07 0.59
C GLU A 39 16.81 -13.54 0.50
N ILE A 40 16.01 -12.85 1.32
CA ILE A 40 16.03 -11.39 1.39
C ILE A 40 17.37 -10.88 1.91
N GLY A 41 17.90 -11.44 3.00
CA GLY A 41 19.21 -11.05 3.54
C GLY A 41 20.35 -11.36 2.55
N GLU A 42 20.30 -12.52 1.90
CA GLU A 42 21.27 -12.90 0.85
C GLU A 42 21.25 -11.92 -0.33
N ARG A 43 20.07 -11.58 -0.84
CA ARG A 43 19.89 -10.59 -1.91
C ARG A 43 20.37 -9.19 -1.49
N ALA A 44 20.11 -8.80 -0.23
CA ALA A 44 20.51 -7.52 0.32
C ALA A 44 22.01 -7.45 0.67
N GLY A 45 22.72 -8.57 0.72
CA GLY A 45 24.10 -8.65 1.17
C GLY A 45 24.29 -8.32 2.66
N VAL A 46 23.26 -8.55 3.48
CA VAL A 46 23.30 -8.26 4.93
C VAL A 46 22.71 -9.42 5.74
N ASP A 47 22.98 -9.46 7.05
CA ASP A 47 22.46 -10.49 7.95
C ASP A 47 20.91 -10.48 7.99
N PRO A 48 20.23 -11.60 7.68
CA PRO A 48 18.77 -11.71 7.77
C PRO A 48 18.18 -11.36 9.14
N ALA A 49 18.95 -11.52 10.23
CA ALA A 49 18.52 -11.16 11.58
C ALA A 49 18.20 -9.65 11.71
N LEU A 50 18.76 -8.82 10.83
CA LEU A 50 18.45 -7.40 10.78
C LEU A 50 17.01 -7.11 10.35
N ILE A 51 16.30 -8.06 9.73
CA ILE A 51 14.87 -7.89 9.41
C ILE A 51 14.04 -7.81 10.68
N ALA A 52 14.25 -8.72 11.63
CA ALA A 52 13.58 -8.68 12.92
C ALA A 52 13.90 -7.39 13.69
N ARG A 53 15.15 -6.90 13.56
CA ARG A 53 15.57 -5.65 14.19
C ARG A 53 14.94 -4.40 13.59
N TYR A 54 14.85 -4.30 12.26
CA TYR A 54 14.42 -3.06 11.57
C TYR A 54 12.94 -3.02 11.20
N PHE A 55 12.31 -4.18 11.02
CA PHE A 55 10.93 -4.31 10.58
C PHE A 55 10.09 -5.15 11.54
N GLY A 56 10.70 -5.85 12.51
CA GLY A 56 10.00 -6.72 13.46
C GLY A 56 9.74 -8.12 12.91
N SER A 57 9.15 -8.24 11.72
CA SER A 57 8.81 -9.53 11.13
C SER A 57 8.73 -9.49 9.59
N LYS A 58 8.66 -10.66 8.94
CA LYS A 58 8.40 -10.74 7.48
C LYS A 58 7.04 -10.12 7.10
N PRO A 59 5.93 -10.36 7.83
CA PRO A 59 4.68 -9.62 7.65
C PRO A 59 4.85 -8.11 7.66
N GLN A 60 5.57 -7.57 8.65
CA GLN A 60 5.76 -6.12 8.78
C GLN A 60 6.74 -5.56 7.74
N LEU A 61 7.74 -6.33 7.30
CA LEU A 61 8.56 -6.00 6.15
C LEU A 61 7.71 -5.96 4.85
N TYR A 62 6.77 -6.89 4.68
CA TYR A 62 5.85 -6.86 3.55
C TYR A 62 4.98 -5.60 3.57
N VAL A 63 4.40 -5.25 4.71
CA VAL A 63 3.70 -3.97 4.90
C VAL A 63 4.60 -2.77 4.57
N ALA A 64 5.87 -2.79 4.97
CA ALA A 64 6.81 -1.72 4.66
C ALA A 64 7.09 -1.60 3.15
N VAL A 65 7.21 -2.72 2.44
CA VAL A 65 7.32 -2.76 0.97
C VAL A 65 6.07 -2.15 0.34
N LEU A 66 4.88 -2.59 0.77
CA LEU A 66 3.62 -2.04 0.30
C LEU A 66 3.59 -0.52 0.52
N ARG A 67 3.93 -0.02 1.71
CA ARG A 67 3.96 1.42 2.00
C ARG A 67 4.95 2.17 1.12
N ALA A 68 6.14 1.63 0.88
CA ALA A 68 7.16 2.25 0.04
C ALA A 68 6.68 2.46 -1.40
N GLU A 69 5.89 1.52 -1.96
CA GLU A 69 5.28 1.69 -3.29
C GLU A 69 4.21 2.79 -3.33
N HIS A 70 3.59 3.09 -2.20
CA HIS A 70 2.57 4.13 -2.05
C HIS A 70 3.13 5.50 -1.69
N GLY A 71 4.41 5.59 -1.34
CA GLY A 71 5.03 6.80 -0.82
C GLY A 71 4.59 7.11 0.62
N ASP A 72 5.47 7.80 1.34
CA ASP A 72 5.30 8.15 2.77
C ASP A 72 4.32 9.31 3.03
N THR A 73 3.63 9.83 2.01
CA THR A 73 2.78 11.02 2.15
C THR A 73 1.44 10.67 2.83
N ALA A 74 1.26 10.96 4.13
CA ALA A 74 -0.02 10.86 4.83
C ALA A 74 -0.58 12.26 5.22
N PRO A 75 -1.90 12.48 5.34
CA PRO A 75 -3.04 11.79 4.75
C PRO A 75 -4.06 12.81 4.21
N ASP A 76 -3.99 13.14 2.93
CA ASP A 76 -5.23 13.53 2.26
C ASP A 76 -6.09 12.27 2.14
N ASP A 77 -7.35 12.37 2.57
CA ASP A 77 -8.28 11.25 2.48
C ASP A 77 -8.69 10.98 1.02
N LEU A 78 -9.26 9.80 0.75
CA LEU A 78 -9.62 9.41 -0.64
C LEU A 78 -10.73 10.27 -1.27
N LEU A 79 -11.39 11.15 -0.50
CA LEU A 79 -12.36 12.12 -1.04
C LEU A 79 -11.70 13.43 -1.48
N THR A 80 -10.40 13.58 -1.29
CA THR A 80 -9.66 14.70 -1.86
C THR A 80 -9.25 14.37 -3.30
N GLU A 81 -9.48 15.32 -4.18
CA GLU A 81 -9.19 15.20 -5.61
C GLU A 81 -7.69 14.87 -5.90
N PRO A 82 -6.69 15.52 -5.26
CA PRO A 82 -5.28 15.16 -5.49
C PRO A 82 -4.95 13.73 -5.08
N ARG A 83 -5.53 13.24 -3.98
CA ARG A 83 -5.28 11.89 -3.50
C ARG A 83 -5.92 10.84 -4.41
N LEU A 84 -7.16 11.06 -4.81
CA LEU A 84 -7.89 10.13 -5.64
C LEU A 84 -7.23 10.00 -7.02
N ARG A 85 -6.76 11.12 -7.61
CA ARG A 85 -5.97 11.10 -8.85
C ARG A 85 -4.65 10.34 -8.69
N ASP A 86 -3.90 10.57 -7.61
CA ASP A 86 -2.64 9.86 -7.34
C ASP A 86 -2.86 8.34 -7.25
N VAL A 87 -3.92 7.90 -6.56
CA VAL A 87 -4.27 6.49 -6.45
C VAL A 87 -4.70 5.91 -7.80
N ALA A 88 -5.55 6.63 -8.55
CA ALA A 88 -6.02 6.19 -9.86
C ALA A 88 -4.89 6.09 -10.89
N ALA A 89 -4.01 7.10 -10.97
CA ALA A 89 -2.84 7.10 -11.87
C ALA A 89 -1.86 5.96 -11.57
N ARG A 90 -1.64 5.64 -10.29
CA ARG A 90 -0.78 4.50 -9.91
C ARG A 90 -1.39 3.15 -10.28
N ALA A 91 -2.70 2.99 -10.10
CA ALA A 91 -3.41 1.79 -10.56
C ALA A 91 -3.34 1.66 -12.10
N GLN A 92 -3.33 2.80 -12.79
CA GLN A 92 -2.93 3.03 -14.17
C GLN A 92 -1.73 2.20 -14.64
N LEU A 93 -0.60 2.60 -14.07
CA LEU A 93 0.73 2.21 -14.49
C LEU A 93 1.13 0.82 -14.01
N ARG A 94 0.55 0.36 -12.90
CA ARG A 94 1.02 -0.84 -12.17
C ARG A 94 -0.05 -1.91 -11.99
N GLY A 95 -1.25 -1.71 -12.54
CA GLY A 95 -2.43 -2.55 -12.28
C GLY A 95 -3.02 -2.31 -10.87
N PRO A 96 -4.06 -3.07 -10.45
CA PRO A 96 -4.58 -2.97 -9.10
C PRO A 96 -3.43 -3.29 -8.15
N VAL A 97 -3.02 -2.22 -7.50
CA VAL A 97 -1.96 -2.11 -6.51
C VAL A 97 -1.92 -3.37 -5.62
N PRO A 98 -0.75 -3.84 -5.16
CA PRO A 98 -0.65 -4.98 -4.25
C PRO A 98 -1.57 -4.91 -3.01
N LEU A 99 -1.84 -3.70 -2.48
CA LEU A 99 -2.83 -3.45 -1.42
C LEU A 99 -4.28 -3.81 -1.82
N LEU A 100 -4.68 -3.55 -3.07
CA LEU A 100 -5.98 -3.96 -3.62
C LEU A 100 -6.01 -5.45 -3.96
N ARG A 101 -4.87 -6.02 -4.38
CA ARG A 101 -4.73 -7.46 -4.66
C ARG A 101 -4.93 -8.30 -3.41
N VAL A 102 -4.49 -7.82 -2.23
CA VAL A 102 -4.71 -8.50 -0.94
C VAL A 102 -6.20 -8.61 -0.59
N ALA A 103 -7.05 -7.68 -1.05
CA ALA A 103 -8.49 -7.77 -0.86
C ALA A 103 -9.13 -8.91 -1.70
N VAL A 104 -8.47 -9.36 -2.77
CA VAL A 104 -8.99 -10.35 -3.73
C VAL A 104 -8.29 -11.71 -3.61
N GLN A 105 -7.02 -11.73 -3.20
CA GLN A 105 -6.23 -12.94 -2.94
C GLN A 105 -5.71 -12.92 -1.50
N PRO A 106 -6.39 -13.64 -0.57
CA PRO A 106 -5.94 -13.74 0.80
C PRO A 106 -4.53 -14.34 0.86
N LEU A 107 -3.60 -13.69 1.56
CA LEU A 107 -2.31 -14.28 1.88
C LEU A 107 -2.53 -15.57 2.67
N SER A 108 -1.73 -16.61 2.46
CA SER A 108 -1.90 -17.86 3.19
C SER A 108 -1.54 -17.72 4.69
N ASP A 109 -0.73 -16.72 5.02
CA ASP A 109 -0.24 -16.41 6.37
C ASP A 109 -1.19 -15.44 7.12
N PRO A 110 -1.89 -15.87 8.18
CA PRO A 110 -2.80 -15.02 8.95
C PRO A 110 -2.13 -13.78 9.55
N ALA A 111 -0.87 -13.88 9.98
CA ALA A 111 -0.16 -12.73 10.55
C ALA A 111 0.14 -11.66 9.49
N ALA A 112 0.36 -12.09 8.24
CA ALA A 112 0.52 -11.18 7.12
C ALA A 112 -0.81 -10.55 6.69
N GLN A 113 -1.91 -11.31 6.75
CA GLN A 113 -3.25 -10.78 6.53
C GLN A 113 -3.58 -9.68 7.54
N ASP A 114 -3.39 -9.96 8.84
CA ASP A 114 -3.68 -9.02 9.92
C ASP A 114 -2.84 -7.75 9.80
N ALA A 115 -1.52 -7.89 9.59
CA ALA A 115 -0.63 -6.76 9.42
C ALA A 115 -1.00 -5.89 8.20
N THR A 116 -1.40 -6.53 7.09
CA THR A 116 -1.81 -5.80 5.90
C THR A 116 -3.15 -5.10 6.10
N ARG A 117 -4.11 -5.77 6.75
CA ARG A 117 -5.41 -5.20 7.08
C ARG A 117 -5.29 -3.99 8.00
N GLU A 118 -4.47 -4.08 9.04
CA GLU A 118 -4.17 -2.97 9.95
C GLU A 118 -3.55 -1.80 9.19
N ALA A 119 -2.55 -2.07 8.35
CA ALA A 119 -1.91 -1.04 7.54
C ALA A 119 -2.86 -0.36 6.53
N LEU A 120 -3.79 -1.12 5.95
CA LEU A 120 -4.85 -0.59 5.08
C LEU A 120 -5.82 0.30 5.86
N ALA A 121 -6.25 -0.15 7.03
CA ALA A 121 -7.17 0.58 7.88
C ALA A 121 -6.57 1.93 8.29
N ASP A 122 -5.33 1.92 8.81
CA ASP A 122 -4.62 3.14 9.21
C ASP A 122 -4.46 4.13 8.04
N ARG A 123 -4.22 3.61 6.84
CA ARG A 123 -3.86 4.43 5.68
C ARG A 123 -5.05 4.98 4.90
N LEU A 124 -6.10 4.17 4.76
CA LEU A 124 -7.23 4.46 3.87
C LEU A 124 -8.53 4.71 4.64
N VAL A 125 -8.78 3.94 5.70
CA VAL A 125 -10.05 3.99 6.44
C VAL A 125 -10.02 5.09 7.50
N GLU A 126 -8.95 5.18 8.29
CA GLU A 126 -8.90 6.09 9.43
C GLU A 126 -8.97 7.57 9.05
N PRO A 127 -8.31 8.06 7.97
CA PRO A 127 -8.48 9.44 7.52
C PRO A 127 -9.93 9.79 7.13
N LEU A 128 -10.61 8.88 6.43
CA LEU A 128 -12.02 9.04 6.06
C LEU A 128 -12.94 8.96 7.27
N ARG A 129 -12.69 8.02 8.20
CA ARG A 129 -13.43 7.91 9.46
C ARG A 129 -13.32 9.22 10.25
N ALA A 130 -12.11 9.76 10.38
CA ALA A 130 -11.87 11.02 11.08
C ALA A 130 -12.59 12.19 10.40
N ARG A 131 -12.61 12.24 9.05
CA ARG A 131 -13.40 13.21 8.31
C ARG A 131 -14.89 13.10 8.58
N PHE A 132 -15.47 11.93 8.38
CA PHE A 132 -16.90 11.71 8.58
C PHE A 132 -17.33 11.97 10.03
N ALA A 133 -16.48 11.66 11.00
CA ALA A 133 -16.71 12.01 12.40
C ALA A 133 -16.75 13.53 12.62
N ARG A 134 -15.82 14.29 12.02
CA ARG A 134 -15.81 15.78 12.10
C ARG A 134 -17.03 16.41 11.43
N GLU A 135 -17.53 15.81 10.36
CA GLU A 135 -18.75 16.24 9.67
C GLU A 135 -20.04 15.85 10.41
N GLY A 136 -19.94 15.11 11.52
CA GLY A 136 -21.11 14.66 12.29
C GLY A 136 -21.93 13.56 11.59
N ARG A 137 -21.33 12.80 10.66
CA ARG A 137 -21.99 11.70 9.97
C ARG A 137 -22.25 10.53 10.90
N ASP A 138 -23.36 9.84 10.70
CA ASP A 138 -23.64 8.58 11.36
C ASP A 138 -22.68 7.49 10.87
N ARG A 139 -22.33 6.55 11.76
CA ARG A 139 -21.50 5.37 11.47
C ARG A 139 -20.26 5.69 10.62
N PRO A 140 -19.38 6.63 11.04
CA PRO A 140 -18.27 7.13 10.23
C PRO A 140 -17.31 6.02 9.76
N GLY A 141 -17.12 4.98 10.58
CA GLY A 141 -16.32 3.81 10.21
C GLY A 141 -16.90 3.03 9.03
N LEU A 142 -18.20 2.71 9.08
CA LEU A 142 -18.84 1.95 8.01
C LEU A 142 -18.87 2.75 6.70
N ARG A 143 -19.07 4.07 6.78
CA ARG A 143 -18.99 4.97 5.61
C ARG A 143 -17.60 4.95 4.98
N ALA A 144 -16.55 4.98 5.80
CA ALA A 144 -15.17 4.87 5.34
C ALA A 144 -14.91 3.51 4.67
N ASP A 145 -15.36 2.40 5.28
CA ASP A 145 -15.21 1.06 4.73
C ASP A 145 -15.89 0.94 3.35
N VAL A 146 -17.13 1.43 3.21
CA VAL A 146 -17.89 1.42 1.94
C VAL A 146 -17.19 2.28 0.88
N LEU A 147 -16.68 3.45 1.23
CA LEU A 147 -16.00 4.33 0.27
C LEU A 147 -14.70 3.71 -0.22
N VAL A 148 -13.88 3.15 0.68
CA VAL A 148 -12.65 2.44 0.31
C VAL A 148 -12.96 1.25 -0.59
N ALA A 149 -14.02 0.48 -0.28
CA ALA A 149 -14.47 -0.63 -1.10
C ALA A 149 -14.96 -0.18 -2.49
N ALA A 150 -15.66 0.96 -2.59
CA ALA A 150 -16.11 1.52 -3.85
C ALA A 150 -14.93 1.94 -4.74
N VAL A 151 -13.95 2.67 -4.19
CA VAL A 151 -12.71 3.02 -4.91
C VAL A 151 -12.00 1.76 -5.39
N ALA A 152 -11.79 0.78 -4.51
CA ALA A 152 -11.15 -0.48 -4.84
C ALA A 152 -11.86 -1.22 -5.99
N GLY A 153 -13.19 -1.29 -5.92
CA GLY A 153 -14.04 -1.93 -6.93
C GLY A 153 -13.95 -1.24 -8.29
N VAL A 154 -14.03 0.09 -8.33
CA VAL A 154 -13.90 0.88 -9.57
C VAL A 154 -12.53 0.65 -10.22
N LEU A 155 -11.45 0.71 -9.43
CA LEU A 155 -10.09 0.50 -9.95
C LEU A 155 -9.88 -0.92 -10.48
N LEU A 156 -10.42 -1.92 -9.78
CA LEU A 156 -10.33 -3.32 -10.21
C LEU A 156 -11.13 -3.56 -11.49
N ALA A 157 -12.38 -3.08 -11.53
CA ALA A 157 -13.30 -3.27 -12.64
C ALA A 157 -12.82 -2.57 -13.92
N ARG A 158 -12.22 -1.39 -13.77
CA ARG A 158 -11.53 -0.69 -14.85
C ARG A 158 -10.37 -1.50 -15.40
N HIS A 159 -9.49 -1.99 -14.53
CA HIS A 159 -8.31 -2.74 -14.97
C HIS A 159 -8.65 -4.09 -15.59
N SER A 160 -9.69 -4.77 -15.11
CA SER A 160 -10.08 -6.08 -15.64
C SER A 160 -10.76 -5.99 -17.01
N GLY A 161 -11.14 -4.79 -17.47
CA GLY A 161 -11.96 -4.62 -18.67
C GLY A 161 -13.35 -5.25 -18.51
N ALA A 162 -13.86 -5.37 -17.28
CA ALA A 162 -15.17 -5.98 -17.03
C ALA A 162 -16.34 -5.10 -17.50
N PHE A 163 -16.12 -3.79 -17.67
CA PHE A 163 -17.10 -2.83 -18.15
C PHE A 163 -16.44 -1.90 -19.17
N ASP A 164 -16.96 -1.88 -20.40
CA ASP A 164 -16.35 -1.17 -21.54
C ASP A 164 -16.24 0.34 -21.28
N ASP A 165 -17.34 1.00 -20.88
CA ASP A 165 -17.34 2.45 -20.58
C ASP A 165 -16.31 2.83 -19.51
N LEU A 166 -16.15 1.98 -18.48
CA LEU A 166 -15.21 2.25 -17.40
C LEU A 166 -13.77 1.94 -17.81
N ALA A 167 -13.55 0.98 -18.70
CA ALA A 167 -12.23 0.64 -19.22
C ALA A 167 -11.70 1.72 -20.17
N ASP A 168 -12.58 2.28 -21.00
CA ASP A 168 -12.24 3.22 -22.08
C ASP A 168 -12.19 4.69 -21.62
N ALA A 169 -12.86 5.07 -20.53
CA ALA A 169 -12.85 6.45 -20.01
C ALA A 169 -11.43 6.94 -19.68
N GLU A 170 -11.17 8.25 -19.62
CA GLU A 170 -9.90 8.76 -19.11
C GLU A 170 -9.82 8.70 -17.56
N VAL A 171 -8.60 8.74 -16.98
CA VAL A 171 -8.45 8.69 -15.50
C VAL A 171 -9.27 9.78 -14.82
N ASP A 172 -9.17 11.00 -15.36
CA ASP A 172 -9.76 12.19 -14.78
C ASP A 172 -11.28 12.14 -14.83
N GLU A 173 -11.86 11.61 -15.92
CA GLU A 173 -13.32 11.45 -16.04
C GLU A 173 -13.86 10.50 -14.97
N VAL A 174 -13.17 9.38 -14.71
CA VAL A 174 -13.57 8.43 -13.65
C VAL A 174 -13.48 9.06 -12.27
N VAL A 175 -12.43 9.84 -12.02
CA VAL A 175 -12.24 10.55 -10.74
C VAL A 175 -13.35 11.57 -10.52
N ASP A 176 -13.67 12.37 -11.54
CA ASP A 176 -14.68 13.41 -11.47
C ASP A 176 -16.07 12.80 -11.19
N VAL A 177 -16.47 11.76 -11.94
CA VAL A 177 -17.73 11.03 -11.70
C VAL A 177 -17.78 10.43 -10.28
N PHE A 178 -16.67 9.87 -9.79
CA PHE A 178 -16.62 9.31 -8.44
C PHE A 178 -16.82 10.41 -7.38
N LEU A 179 -16.17 11.56 -7.53
CA LEU A 179 -16.30 12.68 -6.59
C LEU A 179 -17.69 13.31 -6.64
N GLU A 180 -18.34 13.37 -7.80
CA GLU A 180 -19.74 13.80 -7.89
C GLU A 180 -20.67 12.88 -7.09
N MET A 181 -20.48 11.56 -7.20
CA MET A 181 -21.31 10.56 -6.50
C MET A 181 -21.06 10.51 -4.99
N PHE A 182 -19.82 10.65 -4.54
CA PHE A 182 -19.43 10.40 -3.14
C PHE A 182 -18.93 11.63 -2.37
N GLY A 183 -18.52 12.69 -3.05
CA GLY A 183 -17.93 13.90 -2.46
C GLY A 183 -18.94 14.99 -2.11
N SER A 184 -20.18 14.91 -2.62
CA SER A 184 -21.23 15.90 -2.39
C SER A 184 -22.42 15.28 -1.64
N GLY A 185 -22.38 15.38 -0.32
CA GLY A 185 -23.50 15.06 0.57
C GLY A 185 -23.15 15.54 1.96
#